data_AF-A0A8J4G4U4-F1
#
_entry.id   AF-A0A8J4G4U4-F1
#
_cell.length_a   1.000
_cell.length_b   1.000
_cell.length_c   1.000
_cell.angle_alpha   90.00
_cell.angle_beta   90.00
_cell.angle_gamma   90.00
#
_symmetry.space_group_name_H-M   'P 1'
#
loop_
_entity.id
_entity.type
_entity.pdbx_description
1 polymer ?
#
loop_
_entity_poly.entity_id
_entity_poly.type
_entity_poly.pdbx_seq_one_letter_code
_entity_poly.pdbx_strand_id
1 'polypeptide(L)'
;MMPSLSPGSRTTTRAVDYHHKLVTFFRSKPRIILGSSSFARRQIMDQLAEEHGFSYEVKTADINEKAIRDPSPDTLVRLLARAKKDAIIQKMRDGDEEMRGLLITCDQVVVHEDYILEKPGSVDEVHEYMEGYGRSPASTVSAVLATDLVSGREVEEVERAFIQLKPIPSDVREKLIAEGTVFYCAGGLMIEHPLVEAYVERLDGSICSVMGLPKHVVLRLMVEAAGM
;
A
#
# COMPACT_ATOMS: atom_id res chain seq x y z
N MET A 1 -3.15 -52.54 -23.14
CA MET A 1 -3.93 -51.29 -23.30
C MET A 1 -3.65 -50.46 -22.06
N MET A 2 -2.74 -49.49 -22.17
CA MET A 2 -2.31 -48.63 -21.04
C MET A 2 -3.32 -47.49 -20.88
N PRO A 3 -3.81 -47.17 -19.67
CA PRO A 3 -4.54 -45.93 -19.45
C PRO A 3 -3.57 -44.77 -19.24
N SER A 4 -4.01 -43.65 -19.78
CA SER A 4 -3.37 -42.34 -19.88
C SER A 4 -2.99 -41.69 -18.54
N LEU A 5 -1.85 -41.01 -18.55
CA LEU A 5 -1.40 -40.05 -17.53
C LEU A 5 -2.39 -38.88 -17.36
N SER A 6 -2.68 -38.52 -16.10
CA SER A 6 -3.45 -37.32 -15.75
C SER A 6 -2.61 -36.04 -15.84
N PRO A 7 -3.17 -34.87 -16.15
CA PRO A 7 -2.44 -33.60 -16.12
C PRO A 7 -2.49 -32.99 -14.71
N GLY A 8 -1.37 -33.02 -14.00
CA GLY A 8 -1.18 -32.21 -12.80
C GLY A 8 0.27 -31.72 -12.71
N SER A 9 0.52 -30.44 -13.00
CA SER A 9 1.70 -29.67 -12.51
C SER A 9 1.86 -28.25 -13.12
N ARG A 10 0.80 -27.45 -13.38
CA ARG A 10 1.03 -26.05 -13.85
C ARG A 10 1.17 -25.02 -12.74
N THR A 11 0.60 -25.27 -11.56
CA THR A 11 0.58 -24.29 -10.45
C THR A 11 1.87 -24.30 -9.63
N THR A 12 2.54 -25.45 -9.51
CA THR A 12 3.77 -25.61 -8.72
C THR A 12 5.01 -24.98 -9.38
N THR A 13 5.15 -25.06 -10.71
CA THR A 13 6.33 -24.51 -11.41
C THR A 13 6.40 -22.98 -11.35
N ARG A 14 5.25 -22.28 -11.43
CA ARG A 14 5.19 -20.80 -11.36
C ARG A 14 5.55 -20.25 -9.97
N ALA A 15 5.10 -20.91 -8.90
CA ALA A 15 5.40 -20.47 -7.54
C ALA A 15 6.89 -20.69 -7.18
N VAL A 16 7.48 -21.79 -7.64
CA VAL A 16 8.92 -22.08 -7.47
C VAL A 16 9.78 -21.06 -8.22
N ASP A 17 9.38 -20.67 -9.44
CA ASP A 17 10.07 -19.64 -10.22
C ASP A 17 10.06 -18.26 -9.52
N TYR A 18 8.90 -17.83 -9.01
CA TYR A 18 8.78 -16.57 -8.29
C TYR A 18 9.62 -16.52 -7.01
N HIS A 19 9.59 -17.58 -6.20
CA HIS A 19 10.42 -17.65 -4.98
C HIS A 19 11.91 -17.58 -5.32
N HIS A 20 12.36 -18.28 -6.37
CA HIS A 20 13.74 -18.23 -6.82
C HIS A 20 14.15 -16.82 -7.28
N LYS A 21 13.28 -16.12 -8.02
CA LYS A 21 13.51 -14.73 -8.44
C LYS A 21 13.65 -13.78 -7.26
N LEU A 22 12.76 -13.88 -6.26
CA LEU A 22 12.84 -13.08 -5.03
C LEU A 22 14.15 -13.30 -4.27
N VAL A 23 14.53 -14.56 -4.06
CA VAL A 23 15.78 -14.89 -3.37
C VAL A 23 16.99 -14.34 -4.14
N THR A 24 17.00 -14.49 -5.45
CA THR A 24 18.08 -13.96 -6.31
C THR A 24 18.13 -12.43 -6.26
N PHE A 25 16.97 -11.78 -6.31
CA PHE A 25 16.85 -10.32 -6.21
C PHE A 25 17.44 -9.80 -4.89
N PHE A 26 17.02 -10.31 -3.73
CA PHE A 26 17.56 -9.81 -2.46
C PHE A 26 19.03 -10.18 -2.23
N ARG A 27 19.51 -11.30 -2.80
CA ARG A 27 20.94 -11.66 -2.78
C ARG A 27 21.83 -10.64 -3.50
N SER A 28 21.32 -9.92 -4.51
CA SER A 28 22.09 -8.87 -5.17
C SER A 28 22.21 -7.59 -4.33
N LYS A 29 21.64 -7.57 -3.11
CA LYS A 29 21.61 -6.42 -2.19
C LYS A 29 21.20 -5.12 -2.89
N PRO A 30 20.02 -5.10 -3.53
CA PRO A 30 19.55 -3.93 -4.25
C PRO A 30 19.36 -2.76 -3.27
N ARG A 31 19.69 -1.55 -3.72
CA ARG A 31 19.29 -0.33 -3.01
C ARG A 31 17.79 -0.16 -3.18
N ILE A 32 17.05 -0.14 -2.09
CA ILE A 32 15.59 0.00 -2.07
C ILE A 32 15.23 1.30 -1.34
N ILE A 33 14.33 2.07 -1.93
CA ILE A 33 13.90 3.37 -1.41
C ILE A 33 12.38 3.35 -1.28
N LEU A 34 11.86 3.56 -0.06
CA LEU A 34 10.46 3.83 0.19
C LEU A 34 10.17 5.32 0.02
N GLY A 35 9.35 5.64 -0.97
CA GLY A 35 8.88 6.96 -1.34
C GLY A 35 7.70 7.48 -0.50
N SER A 36 7.64 7.17 0.80
CA SER A 36 6.48 7.47 1.66
C SER A 36 6.87 7.84 3.09
N SER A 37 6.21 8.85 3.64
CA SER A 37 6.30 9.25 5.05
C SER A 37 5.34 8.48 5.97
N SER A 38 4.44 7.67 5.41
CA SER A 38 3.40 6.97 6.19
C SER A 38 4.02 6.00 7.19
N PHE A 39 3.60 6.11 8.46
CA PHE A 39 4.02 5.20 9.52
C PHE A 39 3.61 3.75 9.21
N ALA A 40 2.36 3.52 8.83
CA ALA A 40 1.84 2.20 8.48
C ALA A 40 2.64 1.54 7.34
N ARG A 41 2.99 2.30 6.30
CA ARG A 41 3.77 1.78 5.18
C ARG A 41 5.22 1.48 5.55
N ARG A 42 5.82 2.25 6.46
CA ARG A 42 7.14 1.95 7.03
C ARG A 42 7.12 0.66 7.84
N GLN A 43 6.12 0.46 8.71
CA GLN A 43 5.98 -0.78 9.48
C GLN A 43 5.89 -2.01 8.56
N ILE A 44 5.17 -1.91 7.44
CA ILE A 44 5.09 -3.00 6.46
C ILE A 44 6.44 -3.24 5.79
N MET A 45 7.16 -2.19 5.39
CA MET A 45 8.50 -2.31 4.82
C MET A 45 9.52 -2.86 5.82
N ASP A 46 9.41 -2.53 7.10
CA ASP A 46 10.24 -3.08 8.17
C ASP A 46 10.05 -4.60 8.29
N GLN A 47 8.78 -5.06 8.28
CA GLN A 47 8.48 -6.49 8.29
C GLN A 47 9.03 -7.20 7.04
N LEU A 48 8.87 -6.61 5.85
CA LEU A 48 9.43 -7.18 4.62
C LEU A 48 10.95 -7.25 4.67
N ALA A 49 11.59 -6.19 5.17
CA ALA A 49 13.04 -6.10 5.33
C ALA A 49 13.57 -7.18 6.28
N GLU A 50 12.88 -7.43 7.40
CA GLU A 50 13.17 -8.50 8.33
C GLU A 50 12.95 -9.90 7.70
N GLU A 51 11.80 -10.11 7.05
CA GLU A 51 11.42 -11.39 6.41
C GLU A 51 12.39 -11.80 5.30
N HIS A 52 12.92 -10.84 4.54
CA HIS A 52 13.74 -11.09 3.35
C HIS A 52 15.21 -10.69 3.48
N GLY A 53 15.62 -10.14 4.62
CA GLY A 53 17.01 -9.80 4.93
C GLY A 53 17.59 -8.67 4.06
N PHE A 54 16.81 -7.61 3.85
CA PHE A 54 17.28 -6.40 3.13
C PHE A 54 17.18 -5.15 4.01
N SER A 55 17.78 -4.05 3.55
CA SER A 55 17.63 -2.72 4.14
C SER A 55 17.04 -1.76 3.11
N TYR A 56 16.30 -0.75 3.57
CA TYR A 56 15.75 0.27 2.70
C TYR A 56 15.97 1.67 3.27
N GLU A 57 15.91 2.67 2.39
CA GLU A 57 15.95 4.09 2.74
C GLU A 57 14.55 4.69 2.63
N VAL A 58 14.24 5.73 3.41
CA VAL A 58 13.02 6.52 3.23
C VAL A 58 13.39 7.83 2.54
N LYS A 59 12.73 8.13 1.42
CA LYS A 59 12.85 9.44 0.75
C LYS A 59 11.47 9.99 0.47
N THR A 60 11.28 11.27 0.79
CA THR A 60 10.02 11.97 0.55
C THR A 60 10.27 13.32 -0.08
N ALA A 61 9.32 13.75 -0.88
CA ALA A 61 9.25 15.08 -1.45
C ALA A 61 7.86 15.66 -1.15
N ASP A 62 7.82 16.96 -0.91
CA ASP A 62 6.58 17.66 -0.67
C ASP A 62 5.86 17.83 -2.01
N ILE A 63 4.64 17.29 -2.09
CA ILE A 63 3.75 17.50 -3.23
C ILE A 63 2.43 18.07 -2.73
N ASN A 64 1.83 18.95 -3.53
CA ASN A 64 0.49 19.43 -3.25
C ASN A 64 -0.53 18.37 -3.71
N GLU A 65 -0.71 17.31 -2.90
CA GLU A 65 -1.67 16.23 -3.19
C GLU A 65 -3.08 16.78 -3.46
N LYS A 66 -3.44 17.91 -2.82
CA LYS A 66 -4.74 18.56 -2.99
C LYS A 66 -4.99 19.13 -4.39
N ALA A 67 -3.93 19.41 -5.15
CA ALA A 67 -4.04 19.89 -6.53
C ALA A 67 -4.27 18.75 -7.54
N ILE A 68 -4.08 17.50 -7.13
CA ILE A 68 -4.28 16.32 -7.97
C ILE A 68 -5.63 15.73 -7.60
N ARG A 69 -6.56 15.73 -8.54
CA ARG A 69 -7.93 15.28 -8.33
C ARG A 69 -8.40 14.51 -9.55
N ASP A 70 -9.09 13.41 -9.28
CA ASP A 70 -9.79 12.61 -10.28
C ASP A 70 -10.99 11.93 -9.60
N PRO A 71 -12.17 11.88 -10.25
CA PRO A 71 -13.34 11.22 -9.67
C PRO A 71 -13.20 9.70 -9.59
N SER A 72 -12.32 9.09 -10.38
CA SER A 72 -11.99 7.66 -10.31
C SER A 72 -10.94 7.42 -9.23
N PRO A 73 -11.25 6.65 -8.17
CA PRO A 73 -10.29 6.32 -7.13
C PRO A 73 -9.01 5.68 -7.69
N ASP A 74 -9.13 4.74 -8.63
CA ASP A 74 -7.99 4.06 -9.23
C ASP A 74 -7.10 5.00 -10.05
N THR A 75 -7.70 6.00 -10.69
CA THR A 75 -6.94 7.00 -11.45
C THR A 75 -6.25 7.95 -10.49
N LEU A 76 -6.96 8.42 -9.46
CA LEU A 76 -6.43 9.33 -8.44
C LEU A 76 -5.19 8.77 -7.77
N VAL A 77 -5.24 7.52 -7.26
CA VAL A 77 -4.10 6.94 -6.54
C VAL A 77 -2.90 6.71 -7.45
N ARG A 78 -3.12 6.38 -8.74
CA ARG A 78 -2.02 6.28 -9.72
C ARG A 78 -1.36 7.63 -9.96
N LEU A 79 -2.15 8.68 -10.17
CA LEU A 79 -1.65 10.04 -10.38
C LEU A 79 -0.84 10.51 -9.16
N LEU A 80 -1.33 10.26 -7.95
CA LEU A 80 -0.64 10.62 -6.71
C LEU A 80 0.67 9.84 -6.52
N ALA A 81 0.67 8.52 -6.75
CA ALA A 81 1.89 7.71 -6.67
C ALA A 81 2.96 8.18 -7.69
N ARG A 82 2.55 8.47 -8.92
CA ARG A 82 3.44 9.00 -9.97
C ARG A 82 3.98 10.38 -9.63
N ALA A 83 3.13 11.28 -9.14
CA ALA A 83 3.55 12.61 -8.70
C ALA A 83 4.59 12.55 -7.56
N LYS A 84 4.41 11.63 -6.59
CA LYS A 84 5.40 11.38 -5.53
C LYS A 84 6.73 10.91 -6.12
N LYS A 85 6.70 9.97 -7.07
CA LYS A 85 7.89 9.48 -7.78
C LYS A 85 8.61 10.62 -8.51
N ASP A 86 7.90 11.40 -9.31
CA ASP A 86 8.48 12.50 -10.07
C ASP A 86 9.13 13.55 -9.17
N ALA A 87 8.45 13.92 -8.07
CA ALA A 87 8.98 14.89 -7.11
C ALA A 87 10.22 14.38 -6.36
N ILE A 88 10.24 13.09 -5.98
CA ILE A 88 11.41 12.47 -5.33
C ILE A 88 12.59 12.40 -6.31
N ILE A 89 12.36 11.98 -7.56
CA ILE A 89 13.40 11.93 -8.59
C ILE A 89 13.97 13.33 -8.84
N GLN A 90 13.12 14.35 -8.92
CA GLN A 90 13.58 15.72 -9.11
C GLN A 90 14.43 16.18 -7.92
N LYS A 91 13.97 15.94 -6.69
CA LYS A 91 14.74 16.27 -5.47
C LYS A 91 16.09 15.55 -5.40
N MET A 92 16.16 14.28 -5.84
CA MET A 92 17.42 13.53 -5.92
C MET A 92 18.38 14.15 -6.94
N ARG A 93 17.87 14.56 -8.11
CA ARG A 93 18.67 15.24 -9.13
C ARG A 93 19.19 16.59 -8.65
N ASP A 94 18.34 17.39 -8.02
CA ASP A 94 18.71 18.70 -7.49
C ASP A 94 19.75 18.59 -6.35
N GLY A 95 19.78 17.46 -5.66
CA GLY A 95 20.75 17.14 -4.62
C GLY A 95 21.99 16.39 -5.10
N ASP A 96 22.19 16.24 -6.42
CA ASP A 96 23.27 15.44 -7.04
C ASP A 96 23.39 14.00 -6.46
N GLU A 97 22.26 13.40 -6.09
CA GLU A 97 22.21 12.06 -5.53
C GLU A 97 22.39 10.97 -6.59
N GLU A 98 22.93 9.81 -6.19
CA GLU A 98 23.04 8.65 -7.07
C GLU A 98 21.66 8.16 -7.53
N MET A 99 21.40 8.22 -8.83
CA MET A 99 20.19 7.71 -9.49
C MET A 99 20.26 6.19 -9.70
N ARG A 100 20.36 5.45 -8.60
CA ARG A 100 20.45 3.99 -8.59
C ARG A 100 19.55 3.40 -7.52
N GLY A 101 18.96 2.24 -7.83
CA GLY A 101 18.11 1.47 -6.92
C GLY A 101 16.66 1.42 -7.41
N LEU A 102 15.81 0.81 -6.59
CA LEU A 102 14.36 0.78 -6.80
C LEU A 102 13.68 1.80 -5.89
N LEU A 103 12.92 2.71 -6.49
CA LEU A 103 12.03 3.63 -5.78
C LEU A 103 10.61 3.06 -5.75
N ILE A 104 10.08 2.85 -4.55
CA ILE A 104 8.71 2.38 -4.31
C ILE A 104 7.87 3.55 -3.84
N THR A 105 6.94 3.99 -4.68
CA THR A 105 5.96 5.04 -4.33
C THR A 105 4.57 4.45 -4.30
N CYS A 106 3.70 5.08 -3.52
CA CYS A 106 2.36 4.57 -3.32
C CYS A 106 1.42 5.64 -2.82
N ASP A 107 0.16 5.45 -3.13
CA ASP A 107 -0.93 6.26 -2.61
C ASP A 107 -2.16 5.42 -2.34
N GLN A 108 -3.01 5.86 -1.41
CA GLN A 108 -4.22 5.14 -1.03
C GLN A 108 -5.31 6.14 -0.67
N VAL A 109 -6.53 5.81 -1.09
CA VAL A 109 -7.76 6.41 -0.58
C VAL A 109 -8.70 5.35 0.01
N VAL A 110 -9.63 5.79 0.86
CA VAL A 110 -10.79 4.98 1.25
C VAL A 110 -11.97 5.39 0.38
N VAL A 111 -12.80 4.43 -0.01
CA VAL A 111 -14.06 4.64 -0.70
C VAL A 111 -15.17 4.07 0.16
N HIS A 112 -16.19 4.88 0.44
CA HIS A 112 -17.36 4.50 1.21
C HIS A 112 -18.60 5.16 0.59
N GLU A 113 -19.63 4.38 0.28
CA GLU A 113 -20.86 4.86 -0.39
C GLU A 113 -20.57 5.72 -1.65
N ASP A 114 -19.63 5.27 -2.48
CA ASP A 114 -19.15 5.96 -3.70
C ASP A 114 -18.40 7.28 -3.48
N TYR A 115 -18.12 7.67 -2.23
CA TYR A 115 -17.31 8.84 -1.89
C TYR A 115 -15.87 8.45 -1.56
N ILE A 116 -14.92 9.25 -2.08
CA ILE A 116 -13.51 9.18 -1.70
C ILE A 116 -13.34 9.89 -0.36
N LEU A 117 -12.96 9.14 0.68
CA LEU A 117 -12.67 9.67 2.00
C LEU A 117 -11.16 9.91 2.14
N GLU A 118 -10.79 11.17 2.35
CA GLU A 118 -9.43 11.57 2.71
C GLU A 118 -9.20 11.40 4.23
N LYS A 119 -8.06 11.88 4.73
CA LYS A 119 -7.82 11.92 6.18
C LYS A 119 -8.82 12.89 6.82
N PRO A 120 -9.45 12.51 7.95
CA PRO A 120 -10.42 13.38 8.59
C PRO A 120 -9.73 14.68 9.06
N GLY A 121 -10.36 15.82 8.81
CA GLY A 121 -9.91 17.14 9.23
C GLY A 121 -10.46 17.59 10.57
N SER A 122 -11.46 16.88 11.10
CA SER A 122 -12.16 17.24 12.34
C SER A 122 -12.67 16.01 13.10
N VAL A 123 -13.00 16.19 14.37
CA VAL A 123 -13.63 15.15 15.21
C VAL A 123 -14.97 14.71 14.63
N ASP A 124 -15.75 15.64 14.10
CA ASP A 124 -17.05 15.35 13.48
C ASP A 124 -16.90 14.44 12.25
N GLU A 125 -15.88 14.66 11.41
CA GLU A 125 -15.58 13.77 10.28
C GLU A 125 -15.17 12.37 10.74
N VAL A 126 -14.40 12.26 11.84
CA VAL A 126 -14.08 10.94 12.40
C VAL A 126 -15.35 10.20 12.82
N HIS A 127 -16.29 10.89 13.49
CA HIS A 127 -17.58 10.30 13.84
C HIS A 127 -18.37 9.86 12.63
N GLU A 128 -18.50 10.74 11.63
CA GLU A 128 -19.24 10.46 10.40
C GLU A 128 -18.69 9.23 9.68
N TYR A 129 -17.38 9.17 9.47
CA TYR A 129 -16.72 8.05 8.80
C TYR A 129 -16.90 6.74 9.59
N MET A 130 -16.57 6.74 10.88
CA MET A 130 -16.58 5.53 11.70
C MET A 130 -18.00 4.98 11.93
N GLU A 131 -19.00 5.84 12.04
CA GLU A 131 -20.41 5.41 12.10
C GLU A 131 -20.90 4.89 10.75
N GLY A 132 -20.43 5.49 9.66
CA GLY A 132 -20.69 5.02 8.29
C GLY A 132 -20.27 3.58 8.07
N TYR A 133 -19.05 3.22 8.51
CA TYR A 133 -18.52 1.88 8.31
C TYR A 133 -19.31 0.76 9.00
N GLY A 134 -20.10 1.09 10.03
CA GLY A 134 -21.01 0.14 10.68
C GLY A 134 -22.33 -0.09 9.93
N ARG A 135 -22.64 0.75 8.93
CA ARG A 135 -23.86 0.68 8.11
C ARG A 135 -23.63 0.03 6.76
N SER A 136 -22.47 0.28 6.15
CA SER A 136 -22.12 -0.23 4.84
C SER A 136 -20.62 -0.54 4.73
N PRO A 137 -20.22 -1.48 3.85
CA PRO A 137 -18.82 -1.78 3.65
C PRO A 137 -18.03 -0.59 3.10
N ALA A 138 -16.77 -0.48 3.54
CA ALA A 138 -15.78 0.41 2.94
C ALA A 138 -14.86 -0.39 2.01
N SER A 139 -14.12 0.31 1.16
CA SER A 139 -12.99 -0.27 0.43
C SER A 139 -11.78 0.64 0.47
N THR A 140 -10.58 0.07 0.52
CA THR A 140 -9.37 0.82 0.19
C THR A 140 -9.04 0.64 -1.27
N VAL A 141 -8.47 1.68 -1.88
CA VAL A 141 -7.91 1.64 -3.23
C VAL A 141 -6.49 2.14 -3.11
N SER A 142 -5.51 1.29 -3.41
CA SER A 142 -4.09 1.62 -3.25
C SER A 142 -3.34 1.37 -4.55
N ALA A 143 -2.55 2.35 -4.98
CA ALA A 143 -1.59 2.19 -6.06
C ALA A 143 -0.19 1.99 -5.46
N VAL A 144 0.53 0.98 -5.96
CA VAL A 144 1.96 0.81 -5.72
C VAL A 144 2.69 0.90 -7.05
N LEU A 145 3.73 1.73 -7.09
CA LEU A 145 4.57 1.95 -8.26
C LEU A 145 6.02 1.69 -7.86
N ALA A 146 6.66 0.75 -8.56
CA ALA A 146 8.09 0.51 -8.46
C ALA A 146 8.79 1.09 -9.70
N THR A 147 9.87 1.82 -9.47
CA THR A 147 10.67 2.47 -10.52
C THR A 147 12.14 2.09 -10.36
N ASP A 148 12.72 1.48 -11.38
CA ASP A 148 14.17 1.30 -11.47
C ASP A 148 14.82 2.63 -11.90
N LEU A 149 15.63 3.20 -11.01
CA LEU A 149 16.18 4.56 -11.19
C LEU A 149 17.25 4.66 -12.28
N VAL A 150 17.81 3.53 -12.74
CA VAL A 150 18.84 3.50 -13.78
C VAL A 150 18.22 3.40 -15.17
N SER A 151 17.35 2.41 -15.36
CA SER A 151 16.68 2.12 -16.63
C SER A 151 15.45 3.00 -16.87
N GLY A 152 14.88 3.58 -15.81
CA GLY A 152 13.59 4.28 -15.87
C GLY A 152 12.39 3.34 -16.03
N ARG A 153 12.58 2.02 -15.86
CA ARG A 153 11.48 1.06 -15.95
C ARG A 153 10.50 1.28 -14.80
N GLU A 154 9.22 1.34 -15.15
CA GLU A 154 8.11 1.51 -14.22
C GLU A 154 7.15 0.32 -14.31
N VAL A 155 6.78 -0.23 -13.16
CA VAL A 155 5.72 -1.23 -13.03
C VAL A 155 4.80 -0.82 -11.88
N GLU A 156 3.49 -0.89 -12.10
CA GLU A 156 2.49 -0.48 -11.12
C GLU A 156 1.39 -1.51 -10.98
N GLU A 157 0.75 -1.51 -9.81
CA GLU A 157 -0.50 -2.23 -9.58
C GLU A 157 -1.43 -1.38 -8.72
N VAL A 158 -2.73 -1.46 -9.02
CA VAL A 158 -3.78 -0.96 -8.14
C VAL A 158 -4.48 -2.14 -7.50
N GLU A 159 -4.54 -2.15 -6.18
CA GLU A 159 -5.23 -3.16 -5.40
C GLU A 159 -6.39 -2.53 -4.62
N ARG A 160 -7.46 -3.31 -4.48
CA ARG A 160 -8.63 -2.97 -3.68
C ARG A 160 -8.82 -3.99 -2.56
N ALA A 161 -9.05 -3.52 -1.35
CA ALA A 161 -9.49 -4.35 -0.25
C ALA A 161 -10.89 -3.92 0.19
N PHE A 162 -11.77 -4.87 0.50
CA PHE A 162 -13.13 -4.61 0.98
C PHE A 162 -13.24 -4.95 2.46
N ILE A 163 -13.85 -4.06 3.23
CA ILE A 163 -13.91 -4.12 4.68
C ILE A 163 -15.37 -3.97 5.09
N GLN A 164 -15.87 -4.95 5.83
CA GLN A 164 -17.14 -4.85 6.53
C GLN A 164 -16.87 -4.78 8.03
N LEU A 165 -17.34 -3.72 8.67
CA LEU A 165 -17.20 -3.51 10.11
C LEU A 165 -18.56 -3.66 10.78
N LYS A 166 -18.57 -4.22 11.98
CA LYS A 166 -19.68 -4.06 12.92
C LYS A 166 -19.71 -2.60 13.39
N PRO A 167 -20.87 -2.11 13.88
CA PRO A 167 -20.93 -0.81 14.53
C PRO A 167 -19.88 -0.67 15.62
N ILE A 168 -18.98 0.31 15.47
CA ILE A 168 -17.93 0.61 16.44
C ILE A 168 -18.56 1.44 17.57
N PRO A 169 -18.51 1.00 18.85
CA PRO A 169 -19.08 1.72 19.98
C PRO A 169 -18.52 3.13 20.14
N SER A 170 -19.32 4.05 20.66
CA SER A 170 -18.90 5.44 20.85
C SER A 170 -17.67 5.57 21.73
N ASP A 171 -17.57 4.81 22.82
CA ASP A 171 -16.40 4.85 23.72
C ASP A 171 -15.10 4.41 23.04
N VAL A 172 -15.17 3.50 22.07
CA VAL A 172 -14.03 3.13 21.23
C VAL A 172 -13.63 4.27 20.31
N ARG A 173 -14.60 4.93 19.68
CA ARG A 173 -14.35 6.09 18.80
C ARG A 173 -13.71 7.25 19.57
N GLU A 174 -14.21 7.55 20.78
CA GLU A 174 -13.63 8.60 21.63
C GLU A 174 -12.17 8.31 22.00
N LYS A 175 -11.84 7.05 22.32
CA LYS A 175 -10.46 6.65 22.62
C LYS A 175 -9.54 6.86 21.42
N LEU A 176 -10.01 6.52 20.22
CA LEU A 176 -9.26 6.69 18.98
C LEU A 176 -9.07 8.17 18.61
N ILE A 177 -10.08 9.01 18.83
CA ILE A 177 -10.00 10.46 18.66
C ILE A 177 -8.99 11.06 19.65
N ALA A 178 -9.05 10.64 20.91
CA ALA A 178 -8.12 11.10 21.95
C ALA A 178 -6.67 10.68 21.67
N GLU A 179 -6.46 9.50 21.08
CA GLU A 179 -5.14 9.04 20.63
C GLU A 179 -4.64 9.86 19.43
N GLY A 180 -5.54 10.28 18.54
CA GLY A 180 -5.25 11.15 17.41
C GLY A 180 -4.69 10.44 16.17
N THR A 181 -4.36 9.15 16.26
CA THR A 181 -3.86 8.34 15.11
C THR A 181 -4.85 8.36 13.94
N VAL A 182 -6.15 8.46 14.21
CA VAL A 182 -7.23 8.51 13.20
C VAL A 182 -7.08 9.64 12.18
N PHE A 183 -6.51 10.78 12.60
CA PHE A 183 -6.33 11.94 11.73
C PHE A 183 -5.21 11.75 10.68
N TYR A 184 -4.40 10.70 10.82
CA TYR A 184 -3.32 10.39 9.90
C TYR A 184 -3.66 9.25 8.92
N CYS A 185 -4.82 8.60 9.10
CA CYS A 185 -5.29 7.50 8.27
C CYS A 185 -6.35 7.97 7.28
N ALA A 186 -6.26 7.53 6.01
CA ALA A 186 -7.32 7.81 5.02
C ALA A 186 -8.65 7.25 5.53
N GLY A 187 -9.71 8.06 5.49
CA GLY A 187 -11.01 7.74 6.06
C GLY A 187 -11.02 7.47 7.57
N GLY A 188 -9.94 7.73 8.31
CA GLY A 188 -9.80 7.28 9.69
C GLY A 188 -9.85 5.75 9.85
N LEU A 189 -9.70 5.00 8.74
CA LEU A 189 -9.84 3.54 8.73
C LEU A 189 -8.54 2.89 9.22
N MET A 190 -8.63 2.12 10.31
CA MET A 190 -7.48 1.49 10.98
C MET A 190 -7.86 0.13 11.56
N ILE A 191 -8.13 -0.85 10.70
CA ILE A 191 -8.62 -2.17 11.12
C ILE A 191 -7.58 -2.98 11.91
N GLU A 192 -6.31 -2.62 11.78
CA GLU A 192 -5.18 -3.18 12.51
C GLU A 192 -5.10 -2.67 13.96
N HIS A 193 -5.83 -1.61 14.29
CA HIS A 193 -5.79 -1.02 15.61
C HIS A 193 -6.41 -1.99 16.64
N PRO A 194 -5.79 -2.23 17.81
CA PRO A 194 -6.32 -3.18 18.80
C PRO A 194 -7.74 -2.87 19.27
N LEU A 195 -8.13 -1.59 19.27
CA LEU A 195 -9.50 -1.18 19.60
C LEU A 195 -10.52 -1.44 18.48
N VAL A 196 -10.08 -1.64 17.23
CA VAL A 196 -10.94 -1.78 16.05
C VAL A 196 -10.99 -3.22 15.54
N GLU A 197 -9.91 -4.00 15.71
CA GLU A 197 -9.76 -5.36 15.19
C GLU A 197 -10.97 -6.27 15.51
N ALA A 198 -11.48 -6.20 16.74
CA ALA A 198 -12.63 -7.00 17.19
C ALA A 198 -13.96 -6.69 16.46
N TYR A 199 -14.02 -5.57 15.75
CA TYR A 199 -15.19 -5.12 14.99
C TYR A 199 -15.12 -5.46 13.50
N VAL A 200 -14.00 -6.03 13.02
CA VAL A 200 -13.90 -6.50 11.64
C VAL A 200 -14.77 -7.74 11.47
N GLU A 201 -15.83 -7.63 10.67
CA GLU A 201 -16.73 -8.74 10.36
C GLU A 201 -16.22 -9.53 9.15
N ARG A 202 -15.75 -8.82 8.12
CA ARG A 202 -15.24 -9.41 6.89
C ARG A 202 -14.15 -8.53 6.28
N LEU A 203 -13.11 -9.18 5.79
CA LEU A 203 -12.02 -8.56 5.04
C LEU A 203 -11.77 -9.38 3.77
N ASP A 204 -12.02 -8.79 2.61
CA ASP A 204 -11.55 -9.32 1.32
C ASP A 204 -10.29 -8.54 0.93
N GLY A 205 -9.13 -9.12 1.18
CA GLY A 205 -7.82 -8.48 1.04
C GLY A 205 -6.91 -8.85 2.20
N SER A 206 -5.88 -8.05 2.43
CA SER A 206 -4.99 -8.22 3.59
C SER A 206 -4.99 -6.96 4.47
N ILE A 207 -4.60 -7.11 5.73
CA ILE A 207 -4.39 -5.95 6.62
C ILE A 207 -3.40 -4.97 6.00
N CYS A 208 -2.31 -5.46 5.38
CA CYS A 208 -1.35 -4.63 4.67
C CYS A 208 -1.96 -3.85 3.49
N SER A 209 -2.99 -4.42 2.84
CA SER A 209 -3.75 -3.75 1.78
C SER A 209 -4.59 -2.60 2.32
N VAL A 210 -5.13 -2.73 3.53
CA VAL A 210 -5.90 -1.66 4.20
C VAL A 210 -4.99 -0.57 4.76
N MET A 211 -3.82 -0.96 5.27
CA MET A 211 -2.74 -0.07 5.70
C MET A 211 -2.03 0.64 4.52
N GLY A 212 -2.34 0.27 3.28
CA GLY A 212 -1.92 0.97 2.07
C GLY A 212 -0.58 0.57 1.48
N LEU A 213 -0.09 -0.63 1.79
CA LEU A 213 1.05 -1.21 1.09
C LEU A 213 0.95 -2.75 1.07
N PRO A 214 0.27 -3.36 0.09
CA PRO A 214 0.14 -4.81 0.02
C PRO A 214 1.51 -5.48 -0.18
N LYS A 215 1.96 -6.28 0.80
CA LYS A 215 3.29 -6.93 0.79
C LYS A 215 3.57 -7.70 -0.49
N HIS A 216 2.61 -8.51 -0.93
CA HIS A 216 2.78 -9.37 -2.10
C HIS A 216 2.92 -8.55 -3.40
N VAL A 217 2.19 -7.43 -3.52
CA VAL A 217 2.32 -6.48 -4.63
C VAL A 217 3.71 -5.86 -4.62
N VAL A 218 4.16 -5.36 -3.47
CA VAL A 218 5.49 -4.73 -3.35
C VAL A 218 6.60 -5.69 -3.80
N LEU A 219 6.61 -6.90 -3.26
CA LEU A 219 7.62 -7.92 -3.58
C LEU A 219 7.63 -8.24 -5.08
N ARG A 220 6.44 -8.40 -5.69
CA ARG A 220 6.32 -8.70 -7.11
C ARG A 220 6.83 -7.55 -7.97
N LEU A 221 6.40 -6.33 -7.67
CA LEU A 221 6.80 -5.13 -8.40
C LEU A 221 8.30 -4.84 -8.26
N MET A 222 8.93 -5.13 -7.12
CA MET A 222 10.38 -5.01 -6.97
C MET A 222 11.15 -5.89 -7.96
N VAL A 223 10.76 -7.17 -8.05
CA VAL A 223 11.38 -8.14 -8.97
C VAL A 223 11.14 -7.74 -10.43
N GLU A 224 9.91 -7.36 -10.76
CA GLU A 224 9.54 -6.97 -12.13
C GLU A 224 10.23 -5.66 -12.57
N ALA A 225 10.34 -4.67 -11.69
CA ALA A 225 11.03 -3.41 -11.96
C ALA A 225 12.53 -3.64 -12.23
N ALA A 226 13.14 -4.55 -11.47
CA ALA A 226 14.54 -4.97 -11.66
C ALA A 226 14.76 -5.82 -12.92
N GLY A 227 13.70 -6.16 -13.65
CA GLY A 227 13.77 -6.93 -14.89
C GLY A 227 14.03 -8.42 -14.72
N MET A 228 13.63 -8.99 -13.58
CA MET A 228 13.82 -10.40 -13.23
C MET A 228 12.57 -11.26 -13.42
#